data_AF-A0A9P6CYC4-F1
#
_entry.id   AF-A0A9P6CYC4-F1
#
_cell.length_a   1.000
_cell.length_b   1.000
_cell.length_c   1.000
_cell.angle_alpha   90.00
_cell.angle_beta   90.00
_cell.angle_gamma   90.00
#
_symmetry.space_group_name_H-M   'P 1'
#
loop_
_entity.id
_entity.type
_entity.pdbx_description
1 polymer ?
#
loop_
_entity_poly.entity_id
_entity_poly.type
_entity_poly.pdbx_seq_one_letter_code
_entity_poly.pdbx_strand_id
1 'polypeptide(L)' 'KEKLSLRKAAKLFKVPRSTVTDRHNGLKTRRDAHEHQQNLTAVQEEILVEWAKSLGRRGVPLSPSALSDYASHI' A
#
# COMPACT_ATOMS: atom_id res chain seq x y z
N LYS A 1 21.42 14.01 14.83
CA LYS A 1 21.35 12.90 13.85
C LYS A 1 22.37 13.18 12.76
N GLU A 2 23.44 12.39 12.64
CA GLU A 2 24.36 12.49 11.50
C GLU A 2 23.57 12.31 10.20
N LYS A 3 23.61 13.32 9.32
CA LYS A 3 23.06 13.20 7.98
C LYS A 3 24.08 12.46 7.12
N LEU A 4 23.87 11.17 6.91
CA LEU A 4 24.62 10.39 5.91
C LEU A 4 24.46 11.06 4.53
N SER A 5 25.56 11.16 3.78
CA SER A 5 25.45 11.59 2.38
C SER A 5 24.68 10.55 1.57
N LEU A 6 23.95 10.98 0.53
CA LEU A 6 23.19 10.08 -0.34
C LEU A 6 24.07 8.96 -0.94
N ARG A 7 25.36 9.23 -1.19
CA ARG A 7 26.33 8.22 -1.66
C ARG A 7 26.59 7.15 -0.60
N LYS A 8 26.82 7.57 0.65
CA LYS A 8 27.10 6.67 1.76
C LYS A 8 25.88 5.81 2.08
N ALA A 9 24.68 6.38 2.02
CA ALA A 9 23.43 5.66 2.13
C ALA A 9 23.23 4.63 0.99
N ALA A 10 23.46 5.02 -0.27
CA ALA A 10 23.36 4.10 -1.41
C ALA A 10 24.30 2.89 -1.27
N LYS A 11 25.55 3.12 -0.85
CA LYS A 11 26.52 2.04 -0.60
C LYS A 11 26.11 1.14 0.56
N LEU A 12 25.61 1.71 1.66
CA LEU A 12 25.17 0.98 2.85
C LEU A 12 24.00 0.04 2.52
N PHE A 13 23.00 0.54 1.79
CA PHE A 13 21.81 -0.22 1.41
C PHE A 13 21.98 -1.03 0.13
N LYS A 14 23.13 -0.93 -0.55
CA LYS A 14 23.41 -1.59 -1.84
C LYS A 14 22.34 -1.31 -2.90
N VAL A 15 21.82 -0.08 -2.92
CA VAL A 15 20.82 0.37 -3.89
C VAL A 15 21.41 1.46 -4.80
N PRO A 16 20.87 1.65 -6.02
CA PRO A 16 21.26 2.76 -6.86
C PRO A 16 21.11 4.11 -6.15
N ARG A 17 22.03 5.04 -6.44
CA ARG A 17 21.95 6.40 -5.90
C ARG A 17 20.65 7.11 -6.29
N SER A 18 20.14 6.86 -7.51
CA SER A 18 18.86 7.40 -7.97
C SER A 18 17.74 7.03 -6.99
N THR A 19 17.63 5.75 -6.63
CA THR A 19 16.62 5.28 -5.66
C THR A 19 16.68 5.99 -4.32
N VAL A 20 17.88 6.27 -3.80
CA VAL A 20 18.05 7.01 -2.53
C VAL A 20 17.68 8.49 -2.73
N THR A 21 18.04 9.07 -3.86
CA THR A 21 17.72 10.46 -4.20
C THR A 21 16.21 10.64 -4.34
N ASP A 22 15.54 9.75 -5.04
CA ASP A 22 14.09 9.75 -5.23
C ASP A 22 13.37 9.70 -3.88
N ARG A 23 13.76 8.75 -3.01
CA ARG A 23 13.23 8.66 -1.65
C ARG A 23 13.53 9.89 -0.80
N HIS A 24 14.73 10.45 -0.91
CA HIS A 24 15.10 11.67 -0.20
C HIS A 24 14.26 12.88 -0.64
N ASN A 25 13.93 12.95 -1.93
CA ASN A 25 13.07 13.97 -2.51
C ASN A 25 11.57 13.73 -2.25
N GLY A 26 11.22 12.66 -1.52
CA GLY A 26 9.83 12.35 -1.18
C GLY A 26 9.04 11.67 -2.30
N LEU A 27 9.70 11.07 -3.30
CA LEU A 27 8.97 10.24 -4.26
C LEU A 27 8.27 9.08 -3.53
N LYS A 28 6.97 8.98 -3.77
CA LYS A 28 6.13 7.90 -3.25
C LYS A 28 6.57 6.56 -3.82
N THR A 29 6.32 5.49 -3.07
CA THR A 29 6.51 4.15 -3.61
C THR A 29 5.47 3.87 -4.69
N ARG A 30 5.71 2.87 -5.54
CA ARG A 30 4.73 2.46 -6.55
C ARG A 30 3.36 2.11 -5.94
N ARG A 31 3.33 1.60 -4.70
CA ARG A 31 2.07 1.29 -4.00
C ARG A 31 1.31 2.56 -3.66
N ASP A 32 1.96 3.52 -3.03
CA ASP A 32 1.33 4.76 -2.56
C ASP A 32 1.10 5.79 -3.68
N ALA A 33 1.83 5.66 -4.80
CA ALA A 33 1.70 6.57 -5.93
C ALA A 33 0.30 6.50 -6.57
N HIS A 34 -0.35 5.34 -6.54
CA HIS A 34 -1.68 5.11 -7.13
C HIS A 34 -2.84 5.25 -6.14
N GLU A 35 -2.58 5.61 -4.89
CA GLU A 35 -3.62 5.77 -3.84
C GLU A 35 -4.74 6.72 -4.29
N HIS A 36 -4.40 7.82 -4.96
CA HIS A 36 -5.35 8.79 -5.49
C HIS A 36 -6.24 8.26 -6.64
N GLN A 37 -5.90 7.10 -7.22
CA GLN A 37 -6.67 6.45 -8.29
C GLN A 37 -7.55 5.31 -7.76
N GLN A 38 -7.47 5.00 -6.46
CA GLN A 38 -8.32 4.00 -5.84
C GLN A 38 -9.70 4.59 -5.55
N ASN A 39 -10.75 3.78 -5.77
CA ASN A 39 -12.13 4.18 -5.47
C ASN A 39 -12.44 4.19 -3.98
N LEU A 40 -11.71 3.38 -3.20
CA LEU A 40 -11.84 3.25 -1.76
C LEU A 40 -10.67 3.93 -1.07
N THR A 41 -10.96 4.57 0.06
CA THR A 41 -9.93 5.02 0.99
C THR A 41 -9.30 3.83 1.72
N ALA A 42 -8.09 4.00 2.26
CA ALA A 42 -7.43 2.97 3.06
C ALA A 42 -8.31 2.43 4.21
N VAL A 43 -9.09 3.29 4.86
CA VAL A 43 -10.01 2.91 5.94
C VAL A 43 -11.16 2.04 5.41
N GLN A 44 -11.71 2.38 4.25
CA GLN A 44 -12.77 1.59 3.63
C GLN A 44 -12.25 0.22 3.16
N GLU A 45 -11.02 0.17 2.61
CA GLU A 45 -10.36 -1.10 2.28
C GLU A 45 -10.12 -1.96 3.54
N GLU A 46 -9.74 -1.37 4.68
CA GLU A 46 -9.60 -2.10 5.93
C GLU A 46 -10.92 -2.74 6.40
N ILE A 47 -12.03 -2.00 6.31
CA ILE A 47 -13.37 -2.51 6.63
C ILE A 47 -13.73 -3.69 5.70
N LEU A 48 -13.50 -3.52 4.39
CA LEU A 48 -13.73 -4.55 3.37
C LEU A 48 -12.92 -5.82 3.67
N VAL A 49 -11.66 -5.67 4.06
CA VAL A 49 -10.75 -6.76 4.40
C VAL A 49 -11.21 -7.51 5.67
N GLU A 50 -11.60 -6.80 6.72
CA GLU A 50 -12.08 -7.46 7.94
C GLU A 50 -13.40 -8.19 7.72
N TRP A 51 -14.31 -7.62 6.93
CA TRP A 51 -15.52 -8.32 6.49
C TRP A 51 -15.18 -9.60 5.71
N ALA A 52 -14.29 -9.53 4.71
CA ALA A 52 -13.88 -10.69 3.92
C ALA A 52 -13.22 -11.78 4.78
N LYS A 53 -12.33 -11.40 5.71
CA LYS A 53 -11.73 -12.34 6.69
C LYS A 53 -12.79 -12.97 7.58
N SER A 54 -13.81 -12.21 8.00
CA SER A 54 -14.90 -12.74 8.83
C SER A 54 -15.69 -13.83 8.10
N LEU A 55 -15.91 -13.67 6.79
CA LEU A 55 -16.56 -14.68 5.95
C LEU A 55 -15.68 -15.92 5.77
N GLY A 56 -14.38 -15.72 5.50
CA GLY A 56 -13.41 -16.82 5.39
C GLY A 56 -13.32 -17.65 6.67
N ARG A 57 -13.31 -17.02 7.85
CA ARG A 57 -13.33 -17.71 9.16
C ARG A 57 -14.60 -18.54 9.37
N ARG A 58 -15.73 -18.15 8.76
CA ARG A 58 -17.01 -18.87 8.81
C ARG A 58 -17.14 -19.94 7.73
N GLY A 59 -16.13 -20.11 6.87
CA GLY A 59 -16.19 -21.03 5.73
C GLY A 59 -17.15 -20.59 4.62
N VAL A 60 -17.56 -19.32 4.60
CA VAL A 60 -18.44 -18.78 3.56
C VAL A 60 -17.58 -18.40 2.36
N PRO A 61 -17.84 -18.97 1.15
CA PRO A 61 -17.09 -18.61 -0.04
C PRO A 61 -17.41 -17.16 -0.44
N LEU A 62 -16.37 -16.42 -0.82
CA LEU A 62 -16.48 -15.03 -1.24
C LEU A 62 -16.26 -14.93 -2.76
N SER A 63 -17.27 -14.44 -3.50
CA SER A 63 -17.13 -14.13 -4.91
C SER A 63 -16.65 -12.70 -5.12
N PRO A 64 -15.97 -12.39 -6.25
CA PRO A 64 -15.62 -11.01 -6.60
C PRO A 64 -16.83 -10.09 -6.71
N SER A 65 -18.00 -10.60 -7.15
CA SER A 65 -19.24 -9.82 -7.20
C SER A 65 -19.71 -9.40 -5.81
N ALA A 66 -19.77 -10.33 -4.86
CA ALA A 66 -20.17 -10.03 -3.48
C ALA A 66 -19.20 -9.05 -2.81
N LEU A 67 -17.90 -9.14 -3.13
CA LEU A 67 -16.90 -8.19 -2.65
C LEU A 67 -17.13 -6.78 -3.24
N SER A 68 -17.42 -6.68 -4.53
CA SER A 68 -17.74 -5.41 -5.20
C SER A 68 -19.05 -4.80 -4.69
N ASP A 69 -20.06 -5.65 -4.45
CA ASP A 69 -21.34 -5.23 -3.90
C ASP A 69 -21.13 -4.64 -2.50
N TYR A 70 -20.45 -5.37 -1.61
CA TYR A 70 -20.17 -4.86 -0.27
C TYR A 70 -19.31 -3.60 -0.28
N ALA A 71 -18.29 -3.52 -1.14
CA ALA A 71 -17.47 -2.33 -1.33
C ALA A 71 -18.29 -1.10 -1.75
N SER A 72 -19.38 -1.27 -2.51
CA SER A 72 -20.26 -0.17 -2.93
C SER A 72 -21.16 0.36 -1.81
N HIS A 73 -21.26 -0.36 -0.68
CA HIS A 73 -22.05 0.00 0.50
C HIS A 73 -21.21 0.56 1.65
N ILE A 74 -19.90 0.74 1.45
CA ILE A 74 -18.93 1.30 2.40
C ILE A 74 -18.51 2.70 1.94
#